data_AF-A0A401P9N0-F1
#
_entry.id   AF-A0A401P9N0-F1
#
_cell.length_a   1.000
_cell.length_b   1.000
_cell.length_c   1.000
_cell.angle_alpha   90.00
_cell.angle_beta   90.00
_cell.angle_gamma   90.00
#
_symmetry.space_group_name_H-M   'P 1'
#
loop_
_entity.id
_entity.type
_entity.pdbx_description
1 polymer ?
#
loop_
_entity_poly.entity_id
_entity_poly.type
_entity_poly.pdbx_seq_one_letter_code
_entity_poly.pdbx_strand_id
1 'polypeptide(L)'
;MFGLLTVLAILLILADISQVEMEFGFSEGRRAMKSAKDALQNKCCREEMITNTSSAVPRERIERKESIQRQARLLEIPEWKLNTTLTARIRKDILKFLDAEKDISVLKGRLKAGDIIHYIFDRDRTLNISHSLYELLPRTSPMKNKHFKQCAIVGNSGILLNSGCGQEIDTHEFVIRYWLTNRVLIKRPTTGLLMYTLATRFCDEIHLYGFWPFPKDQKGNAVKYHYYDSLTYEYNSRATPHTMPLEFKTLRNMHLQGALKLNVGECKLTTQS
;
A
#
# COMPACT_ATOMS: atom_id res chain seq x y z
N MET A 1 -27.83 -2.22 -23.38
CA MET A 1 -26.49 -1.58 -23.54
C MET A 1 -25.68 -1.47 -22.25
N PHE A 2 -26.29 -1.22 -21.08
CA PHE A 2 -25.57 -1.10 -19.80
C PHE A 2 -24.83 -2.38 -19.34
N GLY A 3 -25.42 -3.57 -19.55
CA GLY A 3 -24.82 -4.83 -19.10
C GLY A 3 -23.48 -5.18 -19.78
N LEU A 4 -23.32 -4.84 -21.07
CA LEU A 4 -22.08 -5.07 -21.81
C LEU A 4 -20.95 -4.15 -21.32
N LEU A 5 -21.25 -2.89 -21.04
CA LEU A 5 -20.27 -1.93 -20.51
C LEU A 5 -19.80 -2.31 -19.09
N THR A 6 -20.69 -2.79 -18.24
CA THR A 6 -20.33 -3.27 -16.90
C THR A 6 -19.49 -4.55 -16.95
N VAL A 7 -19.81 -5.48 -17.85
CA VAL A 7 -19.01 -6.71 -18.03
C VAL A 7 -17.63 -6.38 -18.59
N LEU A 8 -17.55 -5.47 -19.57
CA LEU A 8 -16.26 -5.01 -20.12
C LEU A 8 -15.40 -4.33 -19.06
N ALA A 9 -15.99 -3.46 -18.22
CA ALA A 9 -15.30 -2.82 -17.12
C ALA A 9 -14.78 -3.83 -16.08
N ILE A 10 -15.59 -4.83 -15.71
CA ILE A 10 -15.18 -5.91 -14.81
C ILE A 10 -14.04 -6.73 -15.45
N LEU A 11 -14.14 -7.06 -16.74
CA LEU A 11 -13.09 -7.80 -17.46
C LEU A 11 -11.78 -7.03 -17.54
N LEU A 12 -11.82 -5.71 -17.75
CA LEU A 12 -10.63 -4.85 -17.76
C LEU A 12 -9.99 -4.77 -16.36
N ILE A 13 -10.81 -4.61 -15.31
CA ILE A 13 -10.33 -4.62 -13.92
C ILE A 13 -9.72 -5.98 -13.56
N LEU A 14 -10.36 -7.09 -13.97
CA LEU A 14 -9.85 -8.44 -13.74
C LEU A 14 -8.59 -8.73 -14.56
N ALA A 15 -8.50 -8.21 -15.79
CA ALA A 15 -7.32 -8.33 -16.63
C ALA A 15 -6.13 -7.59 -16.00
N ASP A 16 -6.31 -6.35 -15.54
CA ASP A 16 -5.30 -5.57 -14.81
C ASP A 16 -4.86 -6.28 -13.52
N ILE A 17 -5.81 -6.80 -12.73
CA ILE A 17 -5.50 -7.57 -11.52
C ILE A 17 -4.72 -8.85 -11.88
N SER A 18 -5.12 -9.56 -12.93
CA SER A 18 -4.46 -10.80 -13.37
C SER A 18 -3.05 -10.56 -13.91
N GLN A 19 -2.83 -9.45 -14.61
CA GLN A 19 -1.54 -9.04 -15.13
C GLN A 19 -0.60 -8.65 -13.99
N VAL A 20 -1.11 -7.99 -12.94
CA VAL A 20 -0.37 -7.74 -11.70
C VAL A 20 -0.08 -9.05 -10.95
N GLU A 21 -1.05 -9.96 -10.80
CA GLU A 21 -0.80 -11.28 -10.17
C GLU A 21 0.25 -12.10 -10.93
N MET A 22 0.30 -11.97 -12.25
CA MET A 22 1.26 -12.64 -13.13
C MET A 22 2.67 -12.01 -13.03
N GLU A 23 2.78 -10.68 -12.95
CA GLU A 23 4.06 -9.99 -12.71
C GLU A 23 4.63 -10.22 -11.29
N PHE A 24 3.75 -10.38 -10.29
CA PHE A 24 4.14 -10.56 -8.88
C PHE A 24 4.07 -12.02 -8.38
N GLY A 25 3.73 -12.99 -9.25
CA GLY A 25 3.80 -14.42 -8.95
C GLY A 25 2.90 -14.90 -7.80
N PHE A 26 1.73 -14.28 -7.58
CA PHE A 26 0.77 -14.70 -6.56
C PHE A 26 -0.13 -15.87 -7.05
N SER A 27 0.50 -16.97 -7.48
CA SER A 27 -0.18 -18.21 -7.83
C SER A 27 -0.02 -19.25 -6.71
N GLU A 28 -0.80 -19.15 -5.64
CA GLU A 28 -0.94 -20.25 -4.67
C GLU A 28 -2.40 -20.56 -4.27
N GLY A 29 -3.39 -20.08 -5.02
CA GLY A 29 -4.81 -20.33 -4.72
C GLY A 29 -5.64 -20.98 -5.84
N ARG A 30 -5.01 -21.44 -6.94
CA ARG A 30 -5.72 -22.03 -8.10
C ARG A 30 -5.46 -23.52 -8.33
N ARG A 31 -4.29 -24.07 -7.95
CA ARG A 31 -4.01 -25.51 -8.12
C ARG A 31 -4.70 -26.40 -7.07
N ALA A 32 -4.82 -25.94 -5.82
CA ALA A 32 -5.42 -26.73 -4.74
C ALA A 32 -6.93 -27.02 -4.94
N MET A 33 -7.66 -26.16 -5.65
CA MET A 33 -9.10 -26.33 -5.88
C MET A 33 -9.42 -27.17 -7.13
N LYS A 34 -8.46 -27.32 -8.06
CA LYS A 34 -8.60 -28.19 -9.23
C LYS A 34 -8.37 -29.66 -8.83
N SER A 35 -7.37 -29.91 -7.98
CA SER A 35 -7.04 -31.25 -7.50
C SER A 35 -8.10 -31.87 -6.58
N ALA A 36 -8.90 -31.07 -5.87
CA ALA A 36 -9.98 -31.56 -5.01
C ALA A 36 -11.26 -31.92 -5.80
N LYS A 37 -11.42 -31.40 -7.03
CA LYS A 37 -12.57 -31.70 -7.89
C LYS A 37 -12.37 -32.98 -8.70
N ASP A 38 -11.12 -33.30 -9.05
CA ASP A 38 -10.77 -34.51 -9.78
C ASP A 38 -10.62 -35.75 -8.87
N ALA A 39 -10.49 -35.55 -7.56
CA ALA A 39 -10.32 -36.61 -6.55
C ALA A 39 -11.63 -37.28 -6.07
N LEU A 40 -12.81 -36.88 -6.59
CA LEU A 40 -14.10 -37.48 -6.22
C LEU A 40 -14.67 -38.45 -7.26
N GLN A 41 -13.95 -38.77 -8.35
CA GLN A 41 -14.56 -39.51 -9.46
C GLN A 41 -13.77 -40.67 -10.05
N ASN A 42 -12.82 -41.31 -9.35
CA ASN A 42 -12.44 -42.68 -9.72
C ASN A 42 -11.78 -43.43 -8.57
N LYS A 43 -12.54 -44.35 -7.97
CA LYS A 43 -12.08 -45.34 -7.02
C LYS A 43 -12.19 -46.70 -7.72
N CYS A 44 -11.09 -47.29 -8.20
CA CYS A 44 -10.97 -48.75 -8.34
C CYS A 44 -9.53 -49.23 -8.64
N CYS A 45 -8.98 -49.96 -7.67
CA CYS A 45 -8.12 -51.17 -7.78
C CYS A 45 -6.79 -51.21 -8.57
N ARG A 46 -5.74 -51.56 -7.79
CA ARG A 46 -4.69 -52.60 -7.99
C ARG A 46 -3.29 -52.26 -8.59
N GLU A 47 -2.29 -52.56 -7.74
CA GLU A 47 -0.88 -53.06 -7.86
C GLU A 47 0.11 -52.74 -9.01
N GLU A 48 1.39 -52.64 -8.57
CA GLU A 48 2.69 -52.80 -9.28
C GLU A 48 3.14 -51.65 -10.24
N MET A 49 4.42 -51.25 -10.42
CA MET A 49 5.76 -51.59 -9.92
C MET A 49 6.75 -50.53 -10.47
N ILE A 50 7.75 -50.13 -9.66
CA ILE A 50 9.12 -49.64 -9.96
C ILE A 50 9.43 -48.95 -11.31
N THR A 51 9.99 -47.72 -11.27
CA THR A 51 11.32 -47.36 -11.87
C THR A 51 11.74 -45.91 -11.55
N ASN A 52 13.08 -45.73 -11.52
CA ASN A 52 13.85 -44.68 -10.86
C ASN A 52 13.95 -43.31 -11.58
N THR A 53 14.34 -42.32 -10.77
CA THR A 53 15.24 -41.17 -11.06
C THR A 53 14.83 -40.08 -12.07
N SER A 54 14.63 -38.86 -11.57
CA SER A 54 15.59 -37.76 -11.73
C SER A 54 15.09 -36.50 -11.00
N SER A 55 15.97 -35.93 -10.19
CA SER A 55 15.82 -34.69 -9.43
C SER A 55 15.62 -33.47 -10.35
N ALA A 56 14.39 -33.01 -10.51
CA ALA A 56 14.08 -31.70 -11.05
C ALA A 56 13.73 -30.74 -9.89
N VAL A 57 14.71 -29.92 -9.47
CA VAL A 57 14.45 -28.78 -8.59
C VAL A 57 13.49 -27.83 -9.32
N PRO A 58 12.30 -27.48 -8.77
CA PRO A 58 11.30 -26.73 -9.53
C PRO A 58 11.73 -25.28 -9.80
N ARG A 59 11.91 -24.95 -11.09
CA ARG A 59 12.12 -23.59 -11.65
C ARG A 59 11.19 -22.50 -11.04
N GLU A 60 9.95 -22.86 -10.69
CA GLU A 60 8.94 -21.97 -10.08
C GLU A 60 9.39 -21.32 -8.75
N ARG A 61 10.29 -21.95 -7.97
CA ARG A 61 10.77 -21.39 -6.68
C ARG A 61 11.93 -20.40 -6.87
N ILE A 62 12.67 -20.54 -7.96
CA ILE A 62 13.85 -19.73 -8.30
C ILE A 62 13.38 -18.41 -8.91
N GLU A 63 12.45 -18.43 -9.86
CA GLU A 63 11.88 -17.23 -10.50
C GLU A 63 11.20 -16.28 -9.51
N ARG A 64 10.55 -16.83 -8.46
CA ARG A 64 9.83 -16.05 -7.43
C ARG A 64 10.77 -15.27 -6.49
N LYS A 65 11.95 -15.82 -6.21
CA LYS A 65 13.00 -15.13 -5.44
C LYS A 65 13.62 -14.00 -6.25
N GLU A 66 13.80 -14.20 -7.55
CA GLU A 66 14.40 -13.21 -8.45
C GLU A 66 13.54 -11.95 -8.63
N SER A 67 12.20 -12.05 -8.65
CA SER A 67 11.32 -10.88 -8.88
C SER A 67 11.37 -9.83 -7.75
N ILE A 68 11.28 -10.23 -6.47
CA ILE A 68 11.28 -9.30 -5.33
C ILE A 68 12.68 -8.69 -5.13
N GLN A 69 13.73 -9.52 -5.24
CA GLN A 69 15.12 -9.07 -5.09
C GLN A 69 15.53 -8.09 -6.20
N ARG A 70 15.05 -8.32 -7.43
CA ARG A 70 15.26 -7.42 -8.56
C ARG A 70 14.54 -6.09 -8.36
N GLN A 71 13.31 -6.10 -7.86
CA GLN A 71 12.55 -4.86 -7.60
C GLN A 71 13.19 -3.99 -6.51
N ALA A 72 13.85 -4.60 -5.54
CA ALA A 72 14.47 -3.90 -4.44
C ALA A 72 15.86 -3.34 -4.77
N ARG A 73 16.69 -4.07 -5.53
CA ARG A 73 17.96 -3.53 -6.06
C ARG A 73 17.77 -2.33 -6.98
N LEU A 74 16.64 -2.27 -7.69
CA LEU A 74 16.30 -1.15 -8.56
C LEU A 74 15.93 0.13 -7.80
N LEU A 75 15.78 0.08 -6.47
CA LEU A 75 15.48 1.25 -5.64
C LEU A 75 16.74 1.94 -5.08
N GLU A 76 17.91 1.32 -5.18
CA GLU A 76 19.17 1.94 -4.77
C GLU A 76 19.69 2.86 -5.88
N ILE A 77 19.24 4.12 -5.85
CA ILE A 77 19.76 5.18 -6.72
C ILE A 77 20.82 5.96 -5.92
N PRO A 78 22.12 5.88 -6.30
CA PRO A 78 23.22 6.50 -5.54
C PRO A 78 23.05 8.01 -5.33
N GLU A 79 22.40 8.69 -6.28
CA GLU A 79 22.06 10.11 -6.20
C GLU A 79 20.58 10.34 -6.55
N TRP A 80 19.67 9.86 -5.71
CA TRP A 80 18.26 10.24 -5.84
C TRP A 80 18.12 11.76 -5.73
N LYS A 81 17.43 12.39 -6.70
CA LYS A 81 17.17 13.83 -6.73
C LYS A 81 15.69 14.10 -6.97
N LEU A 82 15.18 15.13 -6.30
CA LEU A 82 13.80 15.58 -6.46
C LEU A 82 13.57 16.17 -7.85
N ASN A 83 12.60 15.62 -8.57
CA ASN A 83 12.07 16.18 -9.81
C ASN A 83 10.94 17.14 -9.47
N THR A 84 11.29 18.41 -9.25
CA THR A 84 10.35 19.46 -8.85
C THR A 84 9.23 19.67 -9.87
N THR A 85 9.54 19.58 -11.17
CA THR A 85 8.57 19.74 -12.26
C THR A 85 7.51 18.63 -12.22
N LEU A 86 7.93 17.37 -12.11
CA LEU A 86 7.00 16.25 -12.01
C LEU A 86 6.17 16.33 -10.74
N THR A 87 6.80 16.65 -9.61
CA THR A 87 6.13 16.78 -8.32
C THR A 87 5.06 17.88 -8.36
N ALA A 88 5.35 19.03 -8.97
CA ALA A 88 4.38 20.11 -9.15
C ALA A 88 3.18 19.69 -10.02
N ARG A 89 3.40 18.89 -11.08
CA ARG A 89 2.31 18.34 -11.90
C ARG A 89 1.43 17.40 -11.09
N ILE A 90 2.03 16.46 -10.35
CA ILE A 90 1.32 15.51 -9.51
C ILE A 90 0.48 16.24 -8.45
N ARG A 91 1.06 17.25 -7.78
CA ARG A 91 0.33 18.12 -6.84
C ARG A 91 -0.89 18.76 -7.49
N LYS A 92 -0.70 19.36 -8.67
CA LYS A 92 -1.80 20.00 -9.42
C LYS A 92 -2.89 19.00 -9.80
N ASP A 93 -2.52 17.78 -10.17
CA ASP A 93 -3.49 16.74 -10.54
C ASP A 93 -4.26 16.22 -9.32
N ILE A 94 -3.58 16.01 -8.18
CA ILE A 94 -4.22 15.63 -6.92
C ILE A 94 -5.20 16.72 -6.45
N LEU A 95 -4.80 17.99 -6.52
CA LEU A 95 -5.62 19.14 -6.11
C LEU A 95 -6.95 19.26 -6.86
N LYS A 96 -7.08 18.65 -8.05
CA LYS A 96 -8.36 18.60 -8.77
C LYS A 96 -9.41 17.74 -8.08
N PHE A 97 -8.97 16.78 -7.26
CA PHE A 97 -9.82 15.79 -6.62
C PHE A 97 -9.81 15.87 -5.10
N LEU A 98 -8.72 16.36 -4.50
CA LEU A 98 -8.54 16.45 -3.06
C LEU A 98 -7.72 17.70 -2.69
N ASP A 99 -8.32 18.59 -1.89
CA ASP A 99 -7.64 19.72 -1.28
C ASP A 99 -7.53 19.48 0.23
N ALA A 100 -6.40 18.92 0.67
CA ALA A 100 -6.21 18.54 2.07
C ALA A 100 -6.39 19.71 3.04
N GLU A 101 -6.20 20.95 2.60
CA GLU A 101 -6.49 22.13 3.42
C GLU A 101 -8.00 22.22 3.74
N LYS A 102 -8.88 21.80 2.85
CA LYS A 102 -10.34 21.88 3.01
C LYS A 102 -11.01 20.56 3.39
N ASP A 103 -10.39 19.44 3.05
CA ASP A 103 -11.04 18.13 3.05
C ASP A 103 -10.60 17.23 4.20
N ILE A 104 -9.47 17.55 4.88
CA ILE A 104 -8.96 16.74 5.99
C ILE A 104 -9.80 16.83 7.26
N SER A 105 -10.59 17.89 7.40
CA SER A 105 -11.40 18.14 8.59
C SER A 105 -12.75 18.72 8.22
N VAL A 106 -13.79 18.20 8.87
CA VAL A 106 -15.11 18.80 8.88
C VAL A 106 -15.07 20.04 9.77
N LEU A 107 -15.58 21.18 9.30
CA LEU A 107 -15.53 22.45 10.02
C LEU A 107 -16.90 22.81 10.62
N LYS A 108 -16.92 23.52 11.76
CA LYS A 108 -18.16 23.96 12.46
C LYS A 108 -19.16 24.74 11.57
N GLY A 109 -18.71 25.36 10.47
CA GLY A 109 -19.60 26.10 9.55
C GLY A 109 -20.23 25.24 8.45
N ARG A 110 -19.79 23.99 8.28
CA ARG A 110 -20.27 23.10 7.19
C ARG A 110 -21.36 22.13 7.63
N LEU A 111 -21.45 21.87 8.93
CA LEU A 111 -22.46 20.99 9.52
C LEU A 111 -23.16 21.69 10.68
N LYS A 112 -24.29 21.12 11.09
CA LYS A 112 -25.07 21.49 12.28
C LYS A 112 -25.33 20.24 13.11
N ALA A 113 -25.58 20.44 14.41
CA ALA A 113 -26.08 19.35 15.25
C ALA A 113 -27.41 18.85 14.68
N GLY A 114 -27.55 17.52 14.56
CA GLY A 114 -28.68 16.87 13.90
C GLY A 114 -28.44 16.47 12.45
N ASP A 115 -27.39 16.98 11.80
CA ASP A 115 -27.04 16.57 10.43
C ASP A 115 -26.66 15.08 10.39
N ILE A 116 -26.96 14.42 9.26
CA ILE A 116 -26.67 13.01 9.04
C ILE A 116 -25.51 12.89 8.04
N ILE A 117 -24.42 12.26 8.47
CA ILE A 117 -23.28 11.91 7.62
C ILE A 117 -23.38 10.44 7.18
N HIS A 118 -23.07 10.17 5.92
CA HIS A 118 -22.99 8.82 5.37
C HIS A 118 -21.54 8.32 5.34
N TYR A 119 -21.31 7.07 5.72
CA TYR A 119 -19.97 6.46 5.61
C TYR A 119 -19.65 6.12 4.15
N ILE A 120 -18.47 6.56 3.68
CA ILE A 120 -18.04 6.40 2.28
C ILE A 120 -17.99 4.91 1.85
N PHE A 121 -17.56 4.04 2.76
CA PHE A 121 -17.37 2.60 2.51
C PHE A 121 -18.43 1.71 3.14
N ASP A 122 -19.48 2.28 3.73
CA ASP A 122 -20.62 1.54 4.28
C ASP A 122 -21.87 2.41 4.12
N ARG A 123 -22.53 2.28 2.97
CA ARG A 123 -23.63 3.18 2.57
C ARG A 123 -24.87 3.04 3.45
N ASP A 124 -25.01 1.90 4.12
CA ASP A 124 -26.12 1.60 5.01
C ASP A 124 -25.92 2.20 6.41
N ARG A 125 -24.68 2.60 6.72
CA ARG A 125 -24.37 3.28 7.98
C ARG A 125 -24.41 4.79 7.82
N THR A 126 -25.00 5.41 8.83
CA THR A 126 -25.03 6.86 9.00
C THR A 126 -24.59 7.26 10.41
N LEU A 127 -24.17 8.50 10.55
CA LEU A 127 -23.81 9.11 11.82
C LEU A 127 -24.60 10.41 11.97
N ASN A 128 -25.37 10.53 13.05
CA ASN A 128 -25.97 11.79 13.46
C ASN A 128 -24.93 12.64 14.19
N ILE A 129 -24.77 13.90 13.79
CA ILE A 129 -23.91 14.86 14.47
C ILE A 129 -24.53 15.28 15.79
N SER A 130 -24.01 14.75 16.90
CA SER A 130 -24.36 15.21 18.23
C SER A 130 -23.80 16.62 18.50
N HIS A 131 -24.40 17.34 19.46
CA HIS A 131 -23.83 18.59 19.95
C HIS A 131 -22.39 18.42 20.47
N SER A 132 -22.12 17.31 21.18
CA SER A 132 -20.78 17.02 21.69
C SER A 132 -19.75 16.85 20.56
N LEU A 133 -20.10 16.16 19.47
CA LEU A 133 -19.22 16.01 18.31
C LEU A 133 -19.05 17.34 17.57
N TYR A 134 -20.13 18.09 17.39
CA TYR A 134 -20.09 19.41 16.78
C TYR A 134 -19.12 20.35 17.52
N GLU A 135 -19.13 20.34 18.85
CA GLU A 135 -18.27 21.22 19.65
C GLU A 135 -16.77 20.93 19.50
N LEU A 136 -16.40 19.70 19.16
CA LEU A 136 -15.02 19.27 18.90
C LEU A 136 -14.52 19.68 17.51
N LEU A 137 -15.41 20.03 16.58
CA LEU A 137 -14.99 20.38 15.22
C LEU A 137 -14.18 21.70 15.22
N PRO A 138 -13.12 21.80 14.42
CA PRO A 138 -12.39 23.05 14.30
C PRO A 138 -13.19 24.09 13.53
N ARG A 139 -12.95 25.38 13.83
CA ARG A 139 -13.55 26.50 13.06
C ARG A 139 -12.85 26.70 11.72
N THR A 140 -11.55 26.48 11.67
CA THR A 140 -10.70 26.59 10.49
C THR A 140 -9.86 25.33 10.36
N SER A 141 -9.46 24.99 9.14
CA SER A 141 -8.60 23.83 8.92
C SER A 141 -7.31 23.91 9.75
N PRO A 142 -6.92 22.84 10.45
CA PRO A 142 -5.61 22.73 11.11
C PRO A 142 -4.44 22.90 10.13
N MET A 143 -4.66 22.61 8.85
CA MET A 143 -3.65 22.69 7.79
C MET A 143 -3.65 24.03 7.05
N LYS A 144 -4.53 24.98 7.43
CA LYS A 144 -4.60 26.30 6.79
C LYS A 144 -3.24 27.01 6.89
N ASN A 145 -2.71 27.45 5.75
CA ASN A 145 -1.41 28.12 5.64
C ASN A 145 -0.22 27.32 6.22
N LYS A 146 -0.34 25.99 6.34
CA LYS A 146 0.77 25.13 6.74
C LYS A 146 1.54 24.67 5.51
N HIS A 147 2.85 24.72 5.63
CA HIS A 147 3.77 24.33 4.58
C HIS A 147 5.09 23.87 5.19
N PHE A 148 5.64 22.79 4.67
CA PHE A 148 6.84 22.14 5.17
C PHE A 148 7.75 21.78 4.01
N LYS A 149 9.06 21.96 4.17
CA LYS A 149 10.03 21.65 3.12
C LYS A 149 10.15 20.14 2.92
N GLN A 150 10.28 19.39 4.01
CA GLN A 150 10.45 17.95 3.96
C GLN A 150 9.50 17.27 4.93
N CYS A 151 8.77 16.27 4.44
CA CYS A 151 7.87 15.46 5.22
C CYS A 151 8.24 13.98 5.14
N ALA A 152 8.22 13.31 6.30
CA ALA A 152 8.31 11.87 6.36
C ALA A 152 6.91 11.27 6.55
N ILE A 153 6.57 10.26 5.75
CA ILE A 153 5.37 9.44 5.96
C ILE A 153 5.83 8.05 6.32
N VAL A 154 5.44 7.61 7.51
CA VAL A 154 5.90 6.35 8.09
C VAL A 154 4.75 5.35 8.04
N GLY A 155 4.86 4.42 7.10
CA GLY A 155 4.05 3.21 7.04
C GLY A 155 4.44 2.19 8.10
N ASN A 156 3.64 1.14 8.21
CA ASN A 156 3.74 0.22 9.35
C ASN A 156 4.54 -1.05 9.08
N SER A 157 5.11 -1.23 7.88
CA SER A 157 5.79 -2.48 7.53
C SER A 157 6.94 -2.81 8.48
N GLY A 158 7.11 -4.11 8.76
CA GLY A 158 8.23 -4.64 9.53
C GLY A 158 9.60 -4.37 8.91
N ILE A 159 9.68 -3.88 7.66
CA ILE A 159 10.95 -3.49 7.01
C ILE A 159 11.71 -2.41 7.80
N LEU A 160 11.02 -1.65 8.66
CA LEU A 160 11.66 -0.63 9.51
C LEU A 160 12.42 -1.21 10.70
N LEU A 161 12.20 -2.48 11.05
CA LEU A 161 12.90 -3.13 12.15
C LEU A 161 14.40 -3.18 11.85
N ASN A 162 15.21 -2.69 12.79
CA ASN A 162 16.67 -2.62 12.69
C ASN A 162 17.19 -1.80 11.49
N SER A 163 16.37 -0.93 10.91
CA SER A 163 16.75 -0.12 9.75
C SER A 163 17.67 1.05 10.07
N GLY A 164 17.78 1.48 11.33
CA GLY A 164 18.51 2.68 11.72
C GLY A 164 17.85 4.01 11.29
N CYS A 165 16.67 3.96 10.64
CA CYS A 165 16.03 5.14 10.05
C CYS A 165 15.41 6.12 11.06
N GLY A 166 15.40 5.83 12.36
CA GLY A 166 14.77 6.69 13.37
C GLY A 166 15.31 8.13 13.34
N GLN A 167 16.63 8.28 13.38
CA GLN A 167 17.27 9.60 13.38
C GLN A 167 16.98 10.38 12.10
N GLU A 168 17.03 9.73 10.93
CA GLU A 168 16.71 10.36 9.64
C GLU A 168 15.23 10.76 9.54
N ILE A 169 14.31 9.94 10.03
CA ILE A 169 12.88 10.28 10.06
C ILE A 169 12.66 11.54 10.90
N ASP A 170 13.29 11.61 12.07
CA ASP A 170 13.10 12.71 13.02
C ASP A 170 13.75 14.04 12.57
N THR A 171 14.58 14.05 11.51
CA THR A 171 15.08 15.30 10.91
C THR A 171 14.05 16.01 10.02
N HIS A 172 12.93 15.38 9.69
CA HIS A 172 11.91 15.98 8.84
C HIS A 172 11.06 17.01 9.60
N GLU A 173 10.65 18.09 8.94
CA GLU A 173 9.84 19.16 9.57
C GLU A 173 8.43 18.68 9.97
N PHE A 174 7.92 17.66 9.27
CA PHE A 174 6.62 17.06 9.57
C PHE A 174 6.64 15.55 9.36
N VAL A 175 6.27 14.80 10.40
CA VAL A 175 6.26 13.33 10.38
C VAL A 175 4.81 12.84 10.52
N ILE A 176 4.33 12.12 9.52
CA ILE A 176 2.99 11.53 9.49
C ILE A 176 3.12 10.04 9.83
N ARG A 177 2.51 9.65 10.95
CA ARG A 177 2.32 8.25 11.35
C ARG A 177 0.83 7.93 11.31
N TYR A 178 0.48 6.72 10.92
CA TYR A 178 -0.92 6.30 10.89
C TYR A 178 -1.08 4.90 11.48
N TRP A 179 -2.19 4.71 12.20
CA TRP A 179 -2.62 3.42 12.69
C TRP A 179 -4.07 3.24 12.25
N LEU A 180 -4.35 2.26 11.39
CA LEU A 180 -5.73 1.89 11.09
C LEU A 180 -5.88 0.38 11.07
N THR A 181 -6.45 -0.16 12.15
CA THR A 181 -7.04 -1.49 12.22
C THR A 181 -8.55 -1.35 12.17
N ASN A 182 -9.12 -1.38 10.97
CA ASN A 182 -10.57 -1.49 10.78
C ASN A 182 -10.86 -2.54 9.71
N ARG A 183 -11.72 -3.52 10.02
CA ARG A 183 -12.17 -4.55 9.07
C ARG A 183 -13.18 -3.92 8.10
N VAL A 184 -12.67 -3.35 7.02
CA VAL A 184 -13.47 -2.89 5.88
C VAL A 184 -13.25 -3.89 4.76
N LEU A 185 -14.31 -4.49 4.23
CA LEU A 185 -14.21 -5.57 3.23
C LEU A 185 -14.22 -5.08 1.77
N ILE A 186 -14.33 -3.76 1.55
CA ILE A 186 -14.37 -3.15 0.22
C ILE A 186 -12.95 -2.83 -0.26
N LYS A 187 -12.68 -3.08 -1.54
CA LYS A 187 -11.42 -2.67 -2.18
C LYS A 187 -11.25 -1.15 -2.12
N ARG A 188 -10.15 -0.68 -1.53
CA ARG A 188 -9.87 0.75 -1.34
C ARG A 188 -8.36 1.03 -1.28
N PRO A 189 -7.91 2.27 -1.53
CA PRO A 189 -6.52 2.68 -1.28
C PRO A 189 -6.10 2.42 0.16
N THR A 190 -4.83 2.10 0.40
CA THR A 190 -4.30 2.07 1.76
C THR A 190 -4.31 3.46 2.39
N THR A 191 -4.32 3.47 3.73
CA THR A 191 -4.09 4.71 4.50
C THR A 191 -2.76 5.34 4.15
N GLY A 192 -1.72 4.56 3.85
CA GLY A 192 -0.41 5.10 3.47
C GLY A 192 -0.48 5.91 2.18
N LEU A 193 -1.17 5.38 1.16
CA LEU A 193 -1.37 6.13 -0.09
C LEU A 193 -2.23 7.38 0.13
N LEU A 194 -3.27 7.29 0.96
CA LEU A 194 -4.07 8.47 1.35
C LEU A 194 -3.22 9.54 2.05
N MET A 195 -2.35 9.15 2.98
CA MET A 195 -1.46 10.09 3.67
C MET A 195 -0.49 10.76 2.70
N TYR A 196 0.05 10.02 1.73
CA TYR A 196 0.83 10.59 0.63
C TYR A 196 0.03 11.65 -0.13
N THR A 197 -1.19 11.34 -0.55
CA THR A 197 -2.06 12.27 -1.28
C THR A 197 -2.32 13.54 -0.47
N LEU A 198 -2.61 13.42 0.83
CA LEU A 198 -2.83 14.58 1.70
C LEU A 198 -1.56 15.44 1.85
N ALA A 199 -0.41 14.81 2.08
CA ALA A 199 0.87 15.49 2.26
C ALA A 199 1.28 16.33 1.05
N THR A 200 0.88 15.96 -0.17
CA THR A 200 1.20 16.72 -1.38
C THR A 200 0.71 18.17 -1.33
N ARG A 201 -0.32 18.47 -0.52
CA ARG A 201 -0.86 19.84 -0.35
C ARG A 201 0.09 20.78 0.40
N PHE A 202 0.87 20.26 1.35
CA PHE A 202 1.59 21.06 2.35
C PHE A 202 3.07 20.67 2.52
N CYS A 203 3.60 19.72 1.75
CA CYS A 203 5.00 19.31 1.78
C CYS A 203 5.66 19.56 0.41
N ASP A 204 6.87 20.13 0.36
CA ASP A 204 7.65 20.30 -0.90
C ASP A 204 8.34 19.03 -1.36
N GLU A 205 8.80 18.21 -0.42
CA GLU A 205 9.48 16.95 -0.65
C GLU A 205 8.95 15.90 0.33
N ILE A 206 8.65 14.70 -0.18
CA ILE A 206 8.01 13.64 0.59
C ILE A 206 8.89 12.39 0.57
N HIS A 207 9.22 11.92 1.77
CA HIS A 207 9.98 10.70 2.02
C HIS A 207 9.06 9.65 2.63
N LEU A 208 9.06 8.46 2.07
CA LEU A 208 8.26 7.33 2.51
C LEU A 208 9.16 6.30 3.20
N TYR A 209 8.74 5.87 4.40
CA TYR A 209 9.42 4.85 5.19
C TYR A 209 8.42 3.75 5.55
N GLY A 210 8.82 2.47 5.54
CA GLY A 210 7.92 1.39 5.97
C GLY A 210 6.79 1.05 4.99
N PHE A 211 6.95 1.42 3.71
CA PHE A 211 6.04 1.05 2.62
C PHE A 211 6.57 -0.22 1.93
N TRP A 212 6.40 -1.38 2.56
CA TRP A 212 6.89 -2.65 2.02
C TRP A 212 5.85 -3.77 2.21
N PRO A 213 5.11 -4.14 1.15
CA PRO A 213 4.04 -5.12 1.20
C PRO A 213 4.53 -6.51 0.76
N PHE A 214 5.71 -6.93 1.21
CA PHE A 214 6.25 -8.24 0.86
C PHE A 214 6.76 -8.97 2.11
N PRO A 215 6.64 -10.31 2.17
CA PRO A 215 7.04 -11.11 3.33
C PRO A 215 8.56 -11.24 3.50
N LYS A 216 9.34 -10.77 2.52
CA LYS A 216 10.79 -10.87 2.52
C LYS A 216 11.42 -9.56 2.13
N ASP A 217 12.59 -9.26 2.68
CA ASP A 217 13.39 -8.10 2.31
C ASP A 217 14.24 -8.39 1.04
N GLN A 218 15.11 -7.43 0.72
CA GLN A 218 16.04 -7.50 -0.41
C GLN A 218 17.13 -8.57 -0.25
N LYS A 219 17.42 -8.97 0.99
CA LYS A 219 18.41 -10.00 1.34
C LYS A 219 17.76 -11.39 1.44
N GLY A 220 16.43 -11.47 1.37
CA GLY A 220 15.62 -12.68 1.47
C GLY A 220 15.21 -13.03 2.90
N ASN A 221 15.52 -12.18 3.88
CA ASN A 221 15.12 -12.35 5.27
C ASN A 221 13.61 -12.14 5.42
N ALA A 222 13.00 -12.82 6.38
CA ALA A 222 11.58 -12.64 6.66
C ALA A 222 11.30 -11.23 7.20
N VAL A 223 10.24 -10.61 6.68
CA VAL A 223 9.76 -9.30 7.10
C VAL A 223 8.39 -9.48 7.75
N LYS A 224 8.23 -8.95 8.96
CA LYS A 224 6.95 -8.92 9.66
C LYS A 224 5.95 -8.03 8.93
N TYR A 225 4.65 -8.32 9.10
CA TYR A 225 3.61 -7.48 8.51
C TYR A 225 3.64 -6.06 9.11
N HIS A 226 3.74 -5.97 10.44
CA HIS A 226 4.01 -4.70 11.11
C HIS A 226 5.30 -4.70 11.93
N TYR A 227 5.87 -3.52 12.16
CA TYR A 227 7.07 -3.38 13.00
C TYR A 227 6.79 -3.48 14.52
N TYR A 228 5.56 -3.25 14.97
CA TYR A 228 5.21 -3.18 16.39
C TYR A 228 4.52 -4.43 16.95
N ASP A 229 4.12 -5.38 16.11
CA ASP A 229 3.39 -6.57 16.55
C ASP A 229 4.10 -7.89 16.17
N SER A 230 3.45 -8.99 16.53
CA SER A 230 3.88 -10.35 16.24
C SER A 230 3.18 -10.94 15.00
N LEU A 231 2.46 -10.12 14.21
CA LEU A 231 1.78 -10.62 13.02
C LEU A 231 2.80 -10.98 11.95
N THR A 232 2.75 -12.24 11.53
CA THR A 232 3.47 -12.72 10.35
C THR A 232 2.72 -12.32 9.08
N TYR A 233 3.45 -12.23 7.98
CA TYR A 233 2.92 -11.76 6.71
C TYR A 233 1.96 -12.81 6.10
N GLU A 234 0.67 -12.70 6.38
CA GLU A 234 -0.40 -13.47 5.72
C GLU A 234 -1.15 -12.60 4.70
N TYR A 235 -0.48 -12.26 3.59
CA TYR A 235 -1.14 -11.54 2.50
C TYR A 235 -1.89 -12.52 1.59
N ASN A 236 -3.21 -12.42 1.61
CA ASN A 236 -4.07 -13.05 0.62
C ASN A 236 -4.77 -11.97 -0.20
N SER A 237 -4.43 -11.85 -1.49
CA SER A 237 -4.96 -10.82 -2.41
C SER A 237 -6.49 -10.82 -2.51
N ARG A 238 -7.14 -11.95 -2.24
CA ARG A 238 -8.60 -12.10 -2.22
C ARG A 238 -9.24 -11.68 -0.89
N ALA A 239 -8.52 -11.83 0.22
CA ALA A 239 -9.03 -11.51 1.57
C ALA A 239 -8.68 -10.09 2.02
N THR A 240 -7.61 -9.50 1.49
CA THR A 240 -7.22 -8.13 1.83
C THR A 240 -8.02 -7.09 1.04
N PRO A 241 -8.55 -6.03 1.69
CA PRO A 241 -9.26 -4.94 1.01
C PRO A 241 -8.33 -3.99 0.25
N HIS A 242 -7.02 -4.20 0.28
CA HIS A 242 -6.05 -3.33 -0.39
C HIS A 242 -5.29 -4.09 -1.47
N THR A 243 -4.85 -3.40 -2.52
CA THR A 243 -3.95 -3.97 -3.54
C THR A 243 -2.55 -3.41 -3.32
N MET A 244 -1.97 -3.67 -2.14
CA MET A 244 -0.72 -3.06 -1.72
C MET A 244 0.48 -3.28 -2.67
N PRO A 245 0.64 -4.45 -3.32
CA PRO A 245 1.69 -4.62 -4.33
C PRO A 245 1.58 -3.66 -5.52
N LEU A 246 0.34 -3.35 -5.96
CA LEU A 246 0.11 -2.38 -7.03
C LEU A 246 0.43 -0.96 -6.56
N GLU A 247 0.01 -0.60 -5.34
CA GLU A 247 0.37 0.71 -4.76
C GLU A 247 1.89 0.86 -4.64
N PHE A 248 2.58 -0.17 -4.18
CA PHE A 248 4.04 -0.18 -4.11
C PHE A 248 4.69 -0.05 -5.50
N LYS A 249 4.17 -0.73 -6.53
CA LYS A 249 4.64 -0.56 -7.92
C LYS A 249 4.56 0.90 -8.36
N THR A 250 3.45 1.57 -8.06
CA THR A 250 3.26 2.99 -8.35
C THR A 250 4.24 3.86 -7.57
N LEU A 251 4.35 3.67 -6.26
CA LEU A 251 5.29 4.43 -5.42
C LEU A 251 6.75 4.24 -5.86
N ARG A 252 7.14 3.03 -6.24
CA ARG A 252 8.45 2.73 -6.82
C ARG A 252 8.67 3.51 -8.11
N ASN A 253 7.71 3.48 -9.03
CA ASN A 253 7.84 4.22 -10.29
C ASN A 253 7.94 5.74 -10.05
N MET A 254 7.23 6.26 -9.06
CA MET A 254 7.33 7.67 -8.65
C MET A 254 8.70 7.98 -8.04
N HIS A 255 9.25 7.06 -7.25
CA HIS A 255 10.60 7.17 -6.73
C HIS A 255 11.67 7.23 -7.82
N LEU A 256 11.61 6.31 -8.79
CA LEU A 256 12.53 6.27 -9.93
C LEU A 256 12.50 7.56 -10.77
N GLN A 257 11.36 8.25 -10.80
CA GLN A 257 11.20 9.51 -11.53
C GLN A 257 11.49 10.76 -10.69
N GLY A 258 11.86 10.59 -9.42
CA GLY A 258 12.17 11.69 -8.50
C GLY A 258 10.95 12.42 -7.93
N ALA A 259 9.74 11.84 -7.98
CA ALA A 259 8.54 12.50 -7.46
C ALA A 259 8.39 12.37 -5.93
N LEU A 260 8.96 11.31 -5.34
CA LEU A 260 9.03 11.06 -3.90
C LEU A 260 10.27 10.22 -3.60
N LYS A 261 10.77 10.22 -2.37
CA LYS A 261 11.84 9.31 -1.96
C LYS A 261 11.23 8.10 -1.25
N LEU A 262 11.50 6.89 -1.71
CA LEU A 262 10.99 5.66 -1.11
C LEU A 262 12.14 4.92 -0.45
N ASN A 263 12.16 4.91 0.89
CA ASN A 263 13.20 4.26 1.69
C ASN A 263 12.73 2.85 2.11
N VAL A 264 13.42 1.82 1.60
CA VAL A 264 13.09 0.39 1.80
C VAL A 264 14.24 -0.42 2.38
N GLY A 265 15.29 0.25 2.88
CA GLY A 265 16.50 -0.38 3.39
C GLY A 265 17.02 0.33 4.64
N GLU A 266 18.29 0.07 4.95
CA GLU A 266 18.98 0.70 6.06
C GLU A 266 19.23 2.20 5.75
N CYS A 267 19.01 3.05 6.75
CA CYS A 267 19.37 4.46 6.68
C CYS A 267 20.77 4.65 7.25
N LYS A 268 21.56 5.54 6.64
CA LYS A 268 22.89 5.87 7.14
C LYS A 268 22.74 6.82 8.31
N LEU A 269 23.51 6.59 9.38
CA LEU A 269 23.71 7.60 10.41
C LEU A 269 24.35 8.82 9.76
N THR A 270 23.63 9.93 9.70
CA THR A 270 24.24 11.22 9.40
C THR A 270 25.10 11.60 10.59
N THR A 271 26.38 11.24 10.55
CA THR A 271 27.39 11.89 11.39
C THR A 271 27.39 13.36 11.00
N GLN A 272 26.73 14.19 11.79
CA GLN A 272 26.94 15.64 11.74
C GLN A 272 28.38 15.85 12.22
N SER A 273 29.28 16.13 11.28
CA SER A 273 30.63 16.64 11.54
C SER A 273 30.58 18.15 11.69
#